data_AF-A0A8H7TTM2-F1
#
_entry.id   AF-A0A8H7TTM2-F1
#
_cell.length_a   1.000
_cell.length_b   1.000
_cell.length_c   1.000
_cell.angle_alpha   90.00
_cell.angle_beta   90.00
_cell.angle_gamma   90.00
#
_symmetry.space_group_name_H-M   'P 1'
#
loop_
_entity.id
_entity.type
_entity.pdbx_description
1 polymer ?
#
loop_
_entity_poly.entity_id
_entity_poly.type
_entity_poly.pdbx_seq_one_letter_code
_entity_poly.pdbx_strand_id
1 'polypeptide(L)'
;MPLKVDHSLLMLGSAAYVASWYSVDTLGSRRFDKRVIGMLLSYIKPKRRGILGTLQYVAYEEQSRKHFRRWVNDLNNILGGVHKAGCIWGDAKPENVLVDDEDNVRLIDFGGGYTDGWVEEEQHGTQRGDLEAMEKIRQWLEQLGEAPTITLS
;
A
#
# COMPACT_ATOMS: atom_id res chain seq x y z
N MET A 1 -24.57 17.29 11.47
CA MET A 1 -24.13 17.17 10.06
C MET A 1 -23.60 15.76 9.87
N PRO A 2 -23.97 15.01 8.81
CA PRO A 2 -23.45 13.66 8.66
C PRO A 2 -21.97 13.76 8.29
N LEU A 3 -21.14 13.02 9.03
CA LEU A 3 -19.71 12.87 8.75
C LEU A 3 -19.54 12.28 7.35
N LYS A 4 -18.72 12.96 6.53
CA LYS A 4 -18.15 12.38 5.32
C LYS A 4 -16.92 11.58 5.77
N VAL A 5 -16.94 10.28 5.55
CA VAL A 5 -15.78 9.40 5.73
C VAL A 5 -14.94 9.55 4.48
N ASP A 6 -13.67 9.92 4.64
CA ASP A 6 -12.69 9.95 3.57
C ASP A 6 -11.49 9.10 4.01
N HIS A 7 -10.91 8.35 3.08
CA HIS A 7 -9.87 7.37 3.34
C HIS A 7 -8.52 7.90 2.84
N SER A 8 -7.54 8.09 3.73
CA SER A 8 -6.18 8.48 3.36
C SER A 8 -5.17 7.82 4.29
N LEU A 9 -4.07 7.28 3.75
CA LEU A 9 -2.99 6.68 4.53
C LEU A 9 -1.73 7.56 4.46
N LEU A 10 -0.80 7.41 5.40
CA LEU A 10 0.45 8.16 5.44
C LEU A 10 1.64 7.22 5.63
N MET A 11 2.68 7.37 4.80
CA MET A 11 3.97 6.71 4.96
C MET A 11 4.89 7.54 5.86
N LEU A 12 5.40 6.96 6.96
CA LEU A 12 6.47 7.55 7.78
C LEU A 12 7.62 6.55 7.91
N GLY A 13 8.62 6.67 7.04
CA GLY A 13 9.82 5.81 7.05
C GLY A 13 9.59 4.41 6.46
N SER A 14 10.29 3.41 6.98
CA SER A 14 10.27 2.01 6.50
C SER A 14 9.11 1.16 7.00
N ALA A 15 8.08 1.79 7.58
CA ALA A 15 6.89 1.12 8.07
C ALA A 15 5.65 1.88 7.64
N ALA A 16 4.61 1.12 7.26
CA ALA A 16 3.28 1.66 6.99
C ALA A 16 2.28 1.16 8.01
N TYR A 17 1.11 1.79 7.97
CA TYR A 17 0.33 2.05 9.14
C TYR A 17 -1.18 2.02 8.79
N VAL A 18 -2.01 1.17 9.41
CA VAL A 18 -3.48 1.07 9.12
C VAL A 18 -4.32 1.88 10.11
N ALA A 19 -5.25 2.71 9.63
CA ALA A 19 -5.94 3.73 10.46
C ALA A 19 -7.22 3.29 11.16
N SER A 20 -7.37 3.72 12.41
CA SER A 20 -8.65 3.89 13.09
C SER A 20 -8.69 5.30 13.69
N TRP A 21 -9.78 6.04 13.43
CA TRP A 21 -9.88 7.46 13.75
C TRP A 21 -10.05 7.73 15.26
N TYR A 22 -9.15 8.52 15.83
CA TYR A 22 -9.32 9.16 17.13
C TYR A 22 -8.86 10.61 17.03
N SER A 23 -9.76 11.56 17.28
CA SER A 23 -9.40 12.96 17.51
C SER A 23 -8.97 13.11 18.97
N VAL A 24 -7.70 13.40 19.23
CA VAL A 24 -7.22 13.76 20.57
C VAL A 24 -7.00 15.26 20.63
N ASP A 25 -7.91 15.98 21.29
CA ASP A 25 -7.70 17.39 21.65
C ASP A 25 -6.82 17.45 22.91
N THR A 26 -5.54 17.75 22.73
CA THR A 26 -4.71 18.16 23.87
C THR A 26 -4.94 19.66 24.12
N LEU A 27 -5.87 20.00 25.02
CA LEU A 27 -5.97 21.35 25.60
C LEU A 27 -4.79 21.58 26.57
N GLY A 28 -3.61 21.84 26.01
CA GLY A 28 -2.43 22.25 26.78
C GLY A 28 -2.38 23.76 26.94
N SER A 29 -2.53 24.25 28.18
CA SER A 29 -2.29 25.67 28.50
C SER A 29 -0.80 26.02 28.41
N ARG A 30 -0.37 26.61 27.29
CA ARG A 30 0.53 27.80 27.18
C ARG A 30 1.21 27.91 25.81
N ARG A 31 0.95 29.04 25.14
CA ARG A 31 1.80 29.77 24.17
C ARG A 31 2.73 28.94 23.28
N PHE A 32 2.16 28.27 22.29
CA PHE A 32 2.59 28.21 20.88
C PHE A 32 1.41 27.57 20.14
N ASP A 33 0.64 28.34 19.38
CA ASP A 33 -0.55 27.85 18.66
C ASP A 33 -0.16 26.95 17.46
N LYS A 34 0.39 25.77 17.75
CA LYS A 34 0.61 24.71 16.76
C LYS A 34 -0.35 23.57 17.08
N ARG A 35 -1.47 23.55 16.36
CA ARG A 35 -2.38 22.40 16.35
C ARG A 35 -1.71 21.29 15.54
N VAL A 36 -1.42 20.16 16.18
CA VAL A 36 -0.97 18.95 15.49
C VAL A 36 -2.19 18.04 15.34
N ILE A 37 -2.52 17.71 14.08
CA ILE A 37 -3.50 16.67 13.75
C ILE A 37 -2.69 15.48 13.26
N GLY A 38 -2.90 14.32 13.87
CA GLY A 38 -2.20 13.09 13.52
C GLY A 38 -3.14 11.89 13.54
N MET A 39 -2.69 10.79 12.94
CA MET A 39 -3.41 9.52 12.95
C MET A 39 -2.60 8.50 13.77
N LEU A 40 -3.28 7.75 14.63
CA LEU A 40 -2.70 6.56 15.27
C LEU A 40 -3.13 5.33 14.48
N LEU A 41 -2.15 4.51 14.14
CA LEU A 41 -2.31 3.48 13.14
C LEU A 41 -1.62 2.19 13.62
N SER A 42 -2.13 1.02 13.22
CA SER A 42 -1.50 -0.26 13.54
C SER A 42 -0.19 -0.42 12.81
N TYR A 43 0.88 -0.73 13.54
CA TYR A 43 2.19 -0.99 12.98
C TYR A 43 2.20 -2.33 12.24
N ILE A 44 2.48 -2.30 10.93
CA ILE A 44 2.73 -3.49 10.14
C ILE A 44 4.22 -3.81 10.24
N LYS A 45 4.56 -4.93 10.86
CA LYS A 45 5.93 -5.39 10.95
C LYS A 45 6.39 -5.90 9.58
N PRO A 46 7.40 -5.30 8.94
CA PRO A 46 7.79 -5.66 7.59
C PRO A 46 8.45 -7.04 7.53
N LYS A 47 8.31 -7.72 6.39
CA LYS A 47 8.93 -9.04 6.13
C LYS A 47 10.42 -9.09 6.46
N ARG A 48 11.13 -7.99 6.18
CA ARG A 48 12.56 -7.85 6.47
C ARG A 48 12.84 -6.54 7.20
N ARG A 49 13.74 -6.61 8.19
CA ARG A 49 14.25 -5.43 8.88
C ARG A 49 15.29 -4.73 8.02
N GLY A 50 15.23 -3.40 7.95
CA GLY A 50 16.25 -2.57 7.29
C GLY A 50 15.99 -2.26 5.81
N ILE A 51 14.94 -2.84 5.22
CA ILE A 51 14.47 -2.51 3.86
C ILE A 51 13.08 -1.89 4.00
N LEU A 52 12.70 -1.03 3.06
CA LEU A 52 11.30 -0.61 2.92
C LEU A 52 10.48 -1.87 2.66
N GLY A 53 9.57 -2.24 3.56
CA GLY A 53 8.78 -3.49 3.49
C GLY A 53 7.75 -3.51 2.35
N THR A 54 7.92 -2.69 1.32
CA THR A 54 7.00 -2.59 0.20
C THR A 54 7.20 -3.75 -0.76
N LEU A 55 6.14 -4.09 -1.50
CA LEU A 55 6.16 -5.15 -2.49
C LEU A 55 7.23 -4.87 -3.56
N GLN A 56 7.43 -3.60 -3.93
CA GLN A 56 8.48 -3.19 -4.86
C GLN A 56 9.85 -3.77 -4.47
N TYR A 57 10.28 -3.62 -3.22
CA TYR A 57 11.58 -4.11 -2.76
C TYR A 57 11.56 -5.61 -2.45
N VAL A 58 10.50 -6.07 -1.78
CA VAL A 58 10.40 -7.46 -1.33
C VAL A 58 10.37 -8.43 -2.51
N ALA A 59 9.74 -8.06 -3.63
CA ALA A 59 9.68 -8.90 -4.83
C ALA A 59 11.06 -9.14 -5.47
N TYR A 60 11.93 -8.13 -5.53
CA TYR A 60 13.29 -8.31 -6.09
C TYR A 60 14.18 -9.22 -5.24
N GLU A 61 13.96 -9.28 -3.93
CA GLU A 61 14.73 -10.14 -3.02
C GLU A 61 14.15 -11.55 -2.83
N GLU A 62 12.93 -11.79 -3.31
CA GLU A 62 12.23 -13.07 -3.15
C GLU A 62 12.76 -14.12 -4.13
N GLN A 63 13.90 -14.72 -3.76
CA GLN A 63 14.62 -15.71 -4.57
C GLN A 63 13.78 -16.95 -4.91
N SER A 64 12.83 -17.33 -4.06
CA SER A 64 12.06 -18.55 -4.27
C SER A 64 10.88 -18.34 -5.22
N ARG A 65 10.41 -17.10 -5.36
CA ARG A 65 9.22 -16.69 -6.17
C ARG A 65 7.93 -17.44 -5.85
N LYS A 66 7.95 -18.31 -4.83
CA LYS A 66 6.82 -19.16 -4.42
C LYS A 66 5.63 -18.33 -3.95
N HIS A 67 5.89 -17.11 -3.47
CA HIS A 67 4.88 -16.24 -2.89
C HIS A 67 4.16 -15.35 -3.91
N PHE A 68 4.70 -15.14 -5.12
CA PHE A 68 4.12 -14.17 -6.07
C PHE A 68 2.67 -14.47 -6.43
N ARG A 69 2.34 -15.75 -6.69
CA ARG A 69 0.96 -16.16 -6.97
C ARG A 69 0.02 -15.92 -5.78
N ARG A 70 0.50 -16.18 -4.55
CA ARG A 70 -0.28 -15.93 -3.33
C ARG A 70 -0.52 -14.43 -3.18
N TRP A 71 0.52 -13.61 -3.31
CA TRP A 71 0.40 -12.16 -3.22
C TRP A 71 -0.58 -11.58 -4.23
N VAL A 72 -0.53 -12.01 -5.50
CA VAL A 72 -1.50 -11.60 -6.52
C VAL A 72 -2.94 -11.96 -6.12
N ASN A 73 -3.16 -13.19 -5.65
CA ASN A 73 -4.50 -13.63 -5.24
C ASN A 73 -5.01 -12.84 -4.03
N ASP A 74 -4.16 -12.64 -3.02
CA ASP A 74 -4.50 -11.91 -1.81
C ASP A 74 -4.78 -10.43 -2.14
N LEU A 75 -3.97 -9.79 -2.99
CA LEU A 75 -4.20 -8.42 -3.46
C LEU A 75 -5.52 -8.29 -4.22
N ASN A 76 -5.84 -9.21 -5.12
CA ASN A 76 -7.13 -9.22 -5.82
C ASN A 76 -8.31 -9.34 -4.85
N ASN A 77 -8.19 -10.20 -3.84
CA ASN A 77 -9.22 -10.36 -2.82
C ASN A 77 -9.40 -9.08 -1.98
N ILE A 78 -8.29 -8.46 -1.55
CA ILE A 78 -8.32 -7.21 -0.79
C ILE A 78 -8.92 -6.08 -1.63
N LEU A 79 -8.47 -5.90 -2.86
CA LEU A 79 -8.97 -4.87 -3.77
C LEU A 79 -10.46 -5.06 -4.07
N GLY A 80 -10.90 -6.29 -4.30
CA GLY A 80 -12.31 -6.61 -4.45
C GLY A 80 -13.14 -6.25 -3.20
N GLY A 81 -12.58 -6.44 -2.00
CA GLY A 81 -13.19 -6.01 -0.74
C GLY A 81 -13.30 -4.48 -0.64
N VAL A 82 -12.23 -3.75 -1.00
CA VAL A 82 -12.19 -2.29 -1.05
C VAL A 82 -13.27 -1.74 -1.99
N HIS A 83 -13.34 -2.25 -3.21
CA HIS A 83 -14.33 -1.79 -4.21
C HIS A 83 -15.77 -2.13 -3.80
N LYS A 84 -16.02 -3.30 -3.21
CA LYS A 84 -17.34 -3.68 -2.67
C LYS A 84 -17.80 -2.77 -1.53
N ALA A 85 -16.87 -2.23 -0.75
CA ALA A 85 -17.15 -1.24 0.28
C ALA A 85 -17.39 0.19 -0.28
N GLY A 86 -17.36 0.36 -1.61
CA GLY A 86 -17.51 1.66 -2.26
C GLY A 86 -16.25 2.53 -2.20
N CYS A 87 -15.12 1.97 -1.77
CA CYS A 87 -13.85 2.67 -1.70
C CYS A 87 -13.06 2.48 -3.00
N ILE A 88 -12.13 3.40 -3.26
CA ILE A 88 -11.19 3.36 -4.38
C ILE A 88 -9.79 3.44 -3.76
N TRP A 89 -8.85 2.65 -4.26
CA TRP A 89 -7.47 2.70 -3.80
C TRP A 89 -6.78 3.98 -4.32
N GLY A 90 -6.85 4.24 -5.63
CA GLY A 90 -6.62 5.55 -6.22
C GLY A 90 -5.17 5.90 -6.54
N ASP A 91 -4.18 5.26 -5.92
CA ASP A 91 -2.75 5.32 -6.27
C ASP A 91 -2.15 3.91 -6.24
N ALA A 92 -2.73 3.02 -7.04
CA ALA A 92 -2.39 1.61 -7.06
C ALA A 92 -0.99 1.37 -7.69
N LYS A 93 -0.04 0.91 -6.88
CA LYS A 93 1.35 0.59 -7.27
C LYS A 93 2.06 -0.30 -6.23
N PRO A 94 3.12 -1.05 -6.58
CA PRO A 94 3.84 -1.92 -5.64
C PRO A 94 4.47 -1.20 -4.44
N GLU A 95 4.81 0.08 -4.57
CA GLU A 95 5.31 0.91 -3.46
C GLU A 95 4.23 1.12 -2.39
N ASN A 96 2.96 1.08 -2.81
CA ASN A 96 1.78 1.22 -1.96
C ASN A 96 1.21 -0.14 -1.53
N VAL A 97 2.03 -1.18 -1.58
CA VAL A 97 1.72 -2.49 -1.00
C VAL A 97 2.81 -2.85 -0.01
N LEU A 98 2.45 -3.26 1.21
CA LEU A 98 3.39 -3.84 2.16
C LEU A 98 3.34 -5.37 2.15
N VAL A 99 4.47 -6.00 2.47
CA VAL A 99 4.57 -7.42 2.84
C VAL A 99 5.01 -7.53 4.29
N ASP A 100 4.20 -8.15 5.13
CA ASP A 100 4.49 -8.32 6.55
C ASP A 100 5.37 -9.55 6.85
N ASP A 101 5.77 -9.72 8.11
CA ASP A 101 6.63 -10.82 8.57
C ASP A 101 5.98 -12.20 8.53
N GLU A 102 4.70 -12.27 8.20
CA GLU A 102 3.94 -13.50 7.94
C GLU A 102 3.65 -13.69 6.43
N ASP A 103 4.34 -12.94 5.58
CA ASP A 103 4.21 -12.99 4.13
C ASP A 103 2.84 -12.53 3.59
N ASN A 104 2.08 -11.78 4.39
CA ASN A 104 0.79 -11.23 3.95
C ASN A 104 0.98 -9.86 3.30
N VAL A 105 0.20 -9.63 2.25
CA VAL A 105 0.15 -8.35 1.53
C VAL A 105 -0.90 -7.42 2.12
N ARG A 106 -0.60 -6.12 2.15
CA ARG A 106 -1.53 -5.09 2.64
C ARG A 106 -1.49 -3.88 1.72
N LEU A 107 -2.66 -3.45 1.24
CA LEU A 107 -2.79 -2.18 0.51
C LEU A 107 -2.59 -1.03 1.48
N ILE A 108 -1.81 -0.06 1.06
CA ILE A 108 -1.55 1.18 1.79
C ILE A 108 -1.73 2.38 0.85
N ASP A 109 -1.72 3.59 1.41
CA ASP A 109 -1.79 4.86 0.67
C ASP A 109 -2.99 4.97 -0.27
N PHE A 110 -4.15 5.27 0.33
CA PHE A 110 -5.40 5.50 -0.41
C PHE A 110 -5.49 6.97 -0.83
N GLY A 111 -5.77 7.22 -2.11
CA GLY A 111 -5.69 8.56 -2.70
C GLY A 111 -4.23 9.03 -2.86
N GLY A 112 -3.99 10.34 -2.92
CA GLY A 112 -2.64 10.89 -2.71
C GLY A 112 -1.83 11.30 -3.95
N GLY A 113 -2.21 10.92 -5.17
CA GLY A 113 -1.60 11.47 -6.39
C GLY A 113 -1.45 10.48 -7.53
N TYR A 114 -1.06 10.98 -8.70
CA TYR A 114 -0.82 10.18 -9.91
C TYR A 114 0.67 9.80 -10.00
N THR A 115 0.94 8.52 -10.26
CA THR A 115 2.28 8.01 -10.53
C THR A 115 2.32 7.41 -11.93
N ASP A 116 3.14 7.99 -12.82
CA ASP A 116 3.33 7.48 -14.17
C ASP A 116 3.77 6.01 -14.18
N GLY A 117 3.19 5.22 -15.08
CA GLY A 117 3.58 3.84 -15.38
C GLY A 117 2.66 2.75 -14.85
N TRP A 118 1.89 3.00 -13.79
CA TRP A 118 0.98 2.00 -13.20
C TRP A 118 -0.47 2.14 -13.65
N VAL A 119 -0.93 3.36 -13.89
CA VAL A 119 -2.29 3.65 -14.35
C VAL A 119 -2.18 4.72 -15.44
N GLU A 120 -3.05 4.71 -16.46
CA GLU A 120 -3.18 5.86 -17.36
C GLU A 120 -3.68 7.10 -16.59
N GLU A 121 -3.20 8.30 -16.94
CA GLU A 121 -3.54 9.54 -16.23
C GLU A 121 -5.05 9.75 -16.10
N GLU A 122 -5.81 9.43 -17.15
CA GLU A 122 -7.27 9.59 -17.16
C GLU A 122 -8.01 8.57 -16.28
N GLN A 123 -7.33 7.52 -15.82
CA GLN A 123 -7.88 6.46 -14.96
C GLN A 123 -7.47 6.60 -13.50
N HIS A 124 -6.62 7.57 -13.19
CA HIS A 124 -6.24 7.92 -11.82
C HIS A 124 -7.47 8.11 -10.92
N GLY A 125 -7.40 7.60 -9.69
CA GLY A 125 -8.48 7.79 -8.72
C GLY A 125 -9.79 7.08 -9.07
N THR A 126 -9.78 6.09 -9.96
CA THR A 126 -10.98 5.31 -10.34
C THR A 126 -10.83 3.82 -10.02
N GLN A 127 -11.96 3.11 -9.83
CA GLN A 127 -11.93 1.64 -9.71
C GLN A 127 -11.33 0.96 -10.94
N ARG A 128 -11.54 1.54 -12.13
CA ARG A 128 -10.94 1.02 -13.37
C ARG A 128 -9.42 1.16 -13.35
N GLY A 129 -8.91 2.30 -12.89
CA GLY A 129 -7.47 2.52 -12.72
C GLY A 129 -6.86 1.54 -11.72
N ASP A 130 -7.53 1.27 -10.60
CA ASP A 130 -7.06 0.28 -9.64
C ASP A 130 -6.95 -1.14 -10.25
N LEU A 131 -7.93 -1.54 -11.07
CA LEU A 131 -7.91 -2.83 -11.76
C LEU A 131 -6.82 -2.90 -12.83
N GLU A 132 -6.58 -1.80 -13.54
CA GLU A 132 -5.50 -1.69 -14.52
C GLU A 132 -4.12 -1.83 -13.85
N ALA A 133 -3.89 -1.09 -12.76
CA ALA A 133 -2.68 -1.22 -11.96
C ALA A 133 -2.51 -2.65 -11.43
N MET A 134 -3.58 -3.26 -10.90
CA MET A 134 -3.51 -4.62 -10.36
C MET A 134 -3.07 -5.63 -11.42
N GLU A 135 -3.54 -5.47 -12.66
CA GLU A 135 -3.13 -6.29 -13.79
C GLU A 135 -1.65 -6.06 -14.16
N LYS A 136 -1.16 -4.80 -14.16
CA LYS A 136 0.26 -4.51 -14.37
C LYS A 136 1.14 -5.08 -13.25
N ILE A 137 0.70 -5.01 -11.99
CA ILE A 137 1.41 -5.60 -10.84
C ILE A 137 1.51 -7.12 -11.00
N ARG A 138 0.43 -7.78 -11.42
CA ARG A 138 0.43 -9.22 -11.73
C ARG A 138 1.47 -9.55 -12.80
N GLN A 139 1.44 -8.86 -13.93
CA GLN A 139 2.39 -9.08 -15.04
C GLN A 139 3.83 -8.84 -14.61
N TRP A 140 4.10 -7.78 -13.85
CA TRP A 140 5.42 -7.48 -13.32
C TRP A 140 5.94 -8.60 -12.41
N LEU A 141 5.12 -9.10 -11.47
CA LEU A 141 5.49 -10.23 -10.63
C LEU A 141 5.71 -11.53 -11.42
N GLU A 142 4.92 -11.79 -12.46
CA GLU A 142 5.11 -12.95 -13.34
C GLU A 142 6.43 -12.89 -14.11
N GLN A 143 6.75 -11.74 -14.69
CA GLN A 143 8.02 -11.51 -15.38
C GLN A 143 9.21 -11.66 -14.44
N LEU A 144 9.12 -11.12 -13.22
CA LEU A 144 10.12 -11.35 -12.17
C LEU A 144 10.21 -12.82 -11.81
N GLY A 145 9.10 -13.56 -11.86
CA GLY A 145 9.01 -14.99 -11.61
C GLY A 145 9.71 -15.86 -12.65
N GLU A 146 9.82 -15.38 -13.88
CA GLU A 146 10.41 -16.10 -15.03
C GLU A 146 11.88 -15.76 -15.30
N ALA A 147 12.36 -14.59 -14.86
CA ALA A 147 13.73 -14.14 -15.12
C ALA A 147 14.77 -15.16 -14.60
N PRO A 148 15.83 -15.55 -15.33
CA PRO A 148 16.82 -16.47 -14.79
C PRO A 148 17.48 -15.89 -13.53
N THR A 149 17.61 -16.70 -12.47
CA THR A 149 18.37 -16.31 -11.27
C THR A 149 19.82 -16.06 -11.70
N ILE A 150 20.24 -14.80 -11.75
CA ILE A 150 21.64 -14.46 -11.98
C ILE A 150 22.39 -14.85 -10.70
N THR A 151 22.91 -16.07 -10.65
CA THR A 151 23.95 -16.44 -9.69
C THR A 151 25.20 -15.66 -10.06
N LEU A 152 25.47 -14.58 -9.32
CA LEU A 152 26.81 -14.00 -9.31
C LEU A 152 27.71 -15.00 -8.55
N SER A 153 28.54 -15.71 -9.31
CA SER A 153 29.62 -16.59 -8.81
C SER A 153 30.79 -15.78 -8.28
#